data_AF-A0AAN8MHP2-F1
#
_entry.id   AF-A0AAN8MHP2-F1
#
_cell.length_a   1.000
_cell.length_b   1.000
_cell.length_c   1.000
_cell.angle_alpha   90.00
_cell.angle_beta   90.00
_cell.angle_gamma   90.00
#
_symmetry.space_group_name_H-M   'P 1'
#
loop_
_entity.id
_entity.type
_entity.pdbx_description
1 polymer ?
#
loop_
_entity_poly.entity_id
_entity_poly.type
_entity_poly.pdbx_seq_one_letter_code
_entity_poly.pdbx_strand_id
1 'polypeptide(L)'
;MAASPTTLGKLPVVRCRLLQRYEHQPFVSCLAGLYGCQWRRYQRTRATPGDCCCSKLECASFALLIVTFCLTLVFLYFWSEAQNDYNDFDWFNFGNLGFWFPWSVVLLAIAAAFFSYITLLLLLAVCLLSEGQKLYLHWGHKIGVLVSLAFSILATAVLSDLWSKEWTTLLLSFQVTAPYLHVGGVLLMTLLSWPIALHFFHINRKVGRALIMGLYLAVLCALYLVPLGIYSPCLKEEGTLGPAPALIGHRGAPMLAPENTLMSFEKAVEAGGQGLETDVTIRDE
;
A
#
# COMPACT_ATOMS: atom_id res chain seq x y z
N MET A 1 11.58 -43.81 48.57
CA MET A 1 10.78 -43.41 47.39
C MET A 1 11.74 -43.07 46.26
N ALA A 2 12.04 -44.04 45.40
CA ALA A 2 12.88 -43.82 44.23
C ALA A 2 12.03 -43.16 43.14
N ALA A 3 12.42 -41.96 42.70
CA ALA A 3 11.78 -41.28 41.58
C ALA A 3 12.01 -42.12 40.30
N SER A 4 10.93 -42.40 39.57
CA SER A 4 10.98 -43.19 38.34
C SER A 4 11.73 -42.43 37.23
N PRO A 5 12.55 -43.11 36.40
CA PRO A 5 13.40 -42.48 35.38
C PRO A 5 12.63 -41.73 34.27
N THR A 6 11.30 -41.88 34.19
CA THR A 6 10.42 -41.15 33.27
C THR A 6 10.14 -39.70 33.69
N THR A 7 10.45 -39.31 34.93
CA THR A 7 10.27 -37.93 35.43
C THR A 7 11.45 -37.01 35.08
N LEU A 8 12.67 -37.55 34.96
CA LEU A 8 13.87 -36.76 34.66
C LEU A 8 13.93 -36.26 33.20
N GLY A 9 13.45 -37.05 32.24
CA GLY A 9 13.38 -36.66 30.82
C GLY A 9 12.37 -35.55 30.52
N LYS A 10 11.40 -35.32 31.42
CA LYS A 10 10.41 -34.23 31.30
C LYS A 10 10.93 -32.89 31.80
N LEU A 11 11.89 -32.89 32.72
CA LEU A 11 12.50 -31.66 33.28
C LEU A 11 13.20 -30.77 32.24
N PRO A 12 14.05 -31.28 31.32
CA PRO A 12 14.67 -30.43 30.30
C PRO A 12 13.64 -29.88 29.30
N VAL A 13 12.63 -30.67 28.93
CA VAL A 13 11.52 -30.22 28.07
C VAL A 13 10.66 -29.15 28.75
N VAL A 14 10.36 -29.32 30.04
CA VAL A 14 9.62 -28.32 30.84
C VAL A 14 10.46 -27.06 31.02
N ARG A 15 11.77 -27.18 31.28
CA ARG A 15 12.70 -26.05 31.39
C ARG A 15 12.82 -25.28 30.08
N CYS A 16 12.98 -25.96 28.94
CA CYS A 16 12.99 -25.33 27.62
C CYS A 16 11.66 -24.64 27.33
N ARG A 17 10.51 -25.26 27.60
CA ARG A 17 9.20 -24.60 27.45
C ARG A 17 9.04 -23.40 28.38
N LEU A 18 9.55 -23.45 29.60
CA LEU A 18 9.49 -22.34 30.55
C LEU A 18 10.40 -21.19 30.11
N LEU A 19 11.62 -21.46 29.64
CA LEU A 19 12.55 -20.45 29.11
C LEU A 19 11.99 -19.81 27.85
N GLN A 20 11.51 -20.61 26.89
CA GLN A 20 10.86 -20.10 25.68
C GLN A 20 9.64 -19.25 26.03
N ARG A 21 8.84 -19.65 27.02
CA ARG A 21 7.71 -18.87 27.50
C ARG A 21 8.11 -17.64 28.32
N TYR A 22 9.36 -17.53 28.78
CA TYR A 22 9.89 -16.38 29.51
C TYR A 22 10.46 -15.34 28.53
N GLU A 23 11.22 -15.77 27.52
CA GLU A 23 11.76 -14.92 26.45
C GLU A 23 10.68 -14.40 25.50
N HIS A 24 9.60 -15.16 25.30
CA HIS A 24 8.46 -14.72 24.48
C HIS A 24 7.59 -13.63 25.13
N GLN A 25 7.63 -13.48 26.47
CA GLN A 25 6.81 -12.49 27.16
C GLN A 25 7.19 -11.03 26.89
N PRO A 26 8.47 -10.62 26.93
CA PRO A 26 8.86 -9.24 26.64
C PRO A 26 8.46 -8.84 25.22
N PHE A 27 8.57 -9.75 24.24
CA PHE A 27 8.11 -9.49 22.87
C PHE A 27 6.61 -9.15 22.82
N VAL A 28 5.74 -10.01 23.36
CA VAL A 28 4.29 -9.76 23.37
C VAL A 28 3.93 -8.55 24.24
N SER A 29 4.73 -8.24 25.27
CA SER A 29 4.53 -7.02 26.09
C SER A 29 4.87 -5.77 25.30
N CYS A 30 5.91 -5.80 24.48
CA CYS A 30 6.29 -4.70 23.60
C CYS A 30 5.18 -4.44 22.57
N LEU A 31 4.69 -5.48 21.88
CA LEU A 31 3.60 -5.36 20.91
C LEU A 31 2.33 -4.74 21.54
N ALA A 32 1.90 -5.26 22.68
CA ALA A 32 0.70 -4.76 23.38
C ALA A 32 0.91 -3.37 24.00
N GLY A 33 2.14 -3.06 24.40
CA GLY A 33 2.57 -1.73 24.85
C GLY A 33 2.45 -0.69 23.74
N LEU A 34 2.99 -0.98 22.56
CA LEU A 34 2.96 -0.07 21.40
C LEU A 34 1.54 0.09 20.82
N TYR A 35 0.70 -0.94 20.85
CA TYR A 35 -0.65 -0.88 20.30
C TYR A 35 -1.71 -0.32 21.27
N GLY A 36 -1.59 -0.65 22.55
CA GLY A 36 -2.63 -0.43 23.56
C GLY A 36 -2.16 0.24 24.85
N CYS A 37 -0.89 0.62 24.96
CA CYS A 37 -0.23 1.06 26.21
C CYS A 37 -0.25 0.01 27.34
N GLN A 38 -0.45 -1.28 27.01
CA GLN A 38 -0.56 -2.38 27.97
C GLN A 38 0.80 -3.06 28.22
N TRP A 39 1.72 -2.33 28.84
CA TRP A 39 3.08 -2.81 29.12
C TRP A 39 3.12 -3.94 30.17
N ARG A 40 2.13 -4.00 31.07
CA ARG A 40 2.11 -4.94 32.19
C ARG A 40 1.29 -6.19 31.87
N ARG A 41 1.77 -7.34 32.35
CA ARG A 41 1.17 -8.65 32.04
C ARG A 41 -0.28 -8.82 32.47
N TYR A 42 -0.68 -8.28 33.63
CA TYR A 42 -2.05 -8.43 34.14
C TYR A 42 -3.09 -7.59 33.39
N GLN A 43 -2.65 -6.62 32.58
CA GLN A 43 -3.56 -5.78 31.78
C GLN A 43 -4.00 -6.50 30.49
N ARG A 44 -3.30 -7.57 30.10
CA ARG A 44 -3.53 -8.30 28.85
C ARG A 44 -4.50 -9.44 29.05
N THR A 45 -5.47 -9.54 28.15
CA THR A 45 -6.42 -10.65 28.12
C THR A 45 -6.12 -11.55 26.93
N ARG A 46 -5.78 -12.81 27.19
CA ARG A 46 -5.67 -13.82 26.14
C ARG A 46 -7.06 -14.16 25.61
N ALA A 47 -7.18 -14.34 24.29
CA ALA A 47 -8.38 -14.92 23.72
C ALA A 47 -8.48 -16.39 24.16
N THR A 48 -9.56 -16.73 24.86
CA THR A 48 -9.90 -18.12 25.15
C THR A 48 -10.46 -18.76 23.87
N PRO A 49 -10.19 -20.05 23.62
CA PRO A 49 -10.76 -20.74 22.46
C PRO A 49 -12.29 -20.65 22.46
N GLY A 50 -12.87 -20.06 21.41
CA GLY A 50 -14.32 -19.87 21.26
C GLY A 50 -14.90 -18.50 21.57
N ASP A 51 -14.14 -17.61 22.20
CA ASP A 51 -14.54 -16.20 22.38
C ASP A 51 -14.30 -15.37 21.11
N CYS A 52 -15.06 -14.29 20.93
CA CYS A 52 -14.75 -13.28 19.92
C CYS A 52 -13.39 -12.63 20.22
N CYS A 53 -12.58 -12.43 19.17
CA CYS A 53 -11.20 -11.94 19.31
C CYS A 53 -11.10 -10.48 19.77
N CYS A 54 -12.21 -9.75 19.72
CA CYS A 54 -12.35 -8.37 20.16
C CYS A 54 -13.76 -8.12 20.70
N SER A 55 -13.93 -7.09 21.52
CA SER A 55 -15.25 -6.53 21.82
C SER A 55 -15.83 -5.88 20.55
N LYS A 56 -17.15 -5.64 20.49
CA LYS A 56 -17.77 -4.99 19.31
C LYS A 56 -17.06 -3.68 18.93
N LEU A 57 -16.69 -2.88 19.93
CA LEU A 57 -15.98 -1.61 19.74
C LEU A 57 -14.57 -1.81 19.19
N GLU A 58 -13.82 -2.77 19.73
CA GLU A 58 -12.46 -3.05 19.26
C GLU A 58 -12.46 -3.68 17.87
N CYS A 59 -13.47 -4.51 17.53
CA CYS A 59 -13.64 -5.01 16.18
C CYS A 59 -13.99 -3.89 15.19
N ALA A 60 -14.86 -2.94 15.58
CA ALA A 60 -15.14 -1.76 14.77
C ALA A 60 -13.89 -0.87 14.60
N SER A 61 -13.08 -0.70 15.65
CA SER A 61 -11.83 0.05 15.59
C SER A 61 -10.81 -0.61 14.66
N PHE A 62 -10.72 -1.94 14.67
CA PHE A 62 -9.86 -2.70 13.76
C PHE A 62 -10.35 -2.61 12.30
N ALA A 63 -11.67 -2.71 12.07
CA ALA A 63 -12.25 -2.50 10.74
C ALA A 63 -11.97 -1.08 10.21
N LEU A 64 -12.11 -0.06 11.07
CA LEU A 64 -11.76 1.32 10.74
C LEU A 64 -10.27 1.45 10.38
N LEU A 65 -9.38 0.80 11.13
CA LEU A 65 -7.95 0.78 10.84
C LEU A 65 -7.65 0.19 9.45
N ILE A 66 -8.32 -0.90 9.06
CA ILE A 66 -8.18 -1.50 7.72
C ILE A 66 -8.67 -0.52 6.63
N VAL A 67 -9.84 0.09 6.83
CA VAL A 67 -10.38 1.08 5.87
C VAL A 67 -9.43 2.27 5.73
N THR A 68 -8.92 2.80 6.85
CA THR A 68 -7.94 3.88 6.84
C THR A 68 -6.65 3.46 6.14
N PHE A 69 -6.15 2.25 6.35
CA PHE A 69 -4.97 1.72 5.64
C PHE A 69 -5.20 1.70 4.11
N CYS A 70 -6.35 1.20 3.65
CA CYS A 70 -6.65 1.16 2.23
C CYS A 70 -6.72 2.58 1.63
N LEU A 71 -7.37 3.52 2.33
CA LEU A 71 -7.49 4.91 1.85
C LEU A 71 -6.17 5.66 1.86
N THR A 72 -5.35 5.52 2.91
CA THR A 72 -4.01 6.15 2.95
C THR A 72 -3.08 5.55 1.92
N LEU A 73 -3.17 4.25 1.64
CA LEU A 73 -2.42 3.58 0.57
C LEU A 73 -2.80 4.14 -0.80
N VAL A 74 -4.09 4.24 -1.10
CA VAL A 74 -4.59 4.79 -2.37
C VAL A 74 -4.16 6.25 -2.52
N PHE A 75 -4.29 7.06 -1.47
CA PHE A 75 -3.88 8.46 -1.50
C PHE A 75 -2.37 8.62 -1.70
N LEU A 76 -1.55 7.85 -0.96
CA LEU A 76 -0.09 7.87 -1.11
C LEU A 76 0.33 7.44 -2.52
N TYR A 77 -0.30 6.39 -3.06
CA TYR A 77 -0.06 5.93 -4.43
C TYR A 77 -0.42 7.02 -5.43
N PHE A 78 -1.62 7.59 -5.34
CA PHE A 78 -2.06 8.69 -6.20
C PHE A 78 -1.08 9.86 -6.18
N TRP A 79 -0.71 10.34 -4.99
CA TRP A 79 0.20 11.46 -4.86
C TRP A 79 1.60 11.12 -5.36
N SER A 80 2.06 9.88 -5.21
CA SER A 80 3.36 9.43 -5.74
C SER A 80 3.39 9.38 -7.26
N GLU A 81 2.27 9.05 -7.91
CA GLU A 81 2.16 9.00 -9.38
C GLU A 81 2.01 10.40 -9.99
N ALA A 82 1.47 11.36 -9.24
CA ALA A 82 1.34 12.76 -9.66
C ALA A 82 2.67 13.56 -9.65
N GLN A 83 3.83 12.89 -9.58
CA GLN A 83 5.15 13.53 -9.52
C GLN A 83 5.41 14.49 -10.67
N ASN A 84 4.90 14.18 -11.87
CA ASN A 84 5.08 15.04 -13.04
C ASN A 84 4.37 16.40 -12.89
N ASP A 85 3.37 16.50 -12.00
CA ASP A 85 2.55 17.71 -11.79
C ASP A 85 2.91 18.43 -10.47
N TYR A 86 3.96 18.00 -9.78
CA TYR A 86 4.39 18.60 -8.51
C TYR A 86 4.73 20.09 -8.64
N ASN A 87 5.36 20.46 -9.76
CA ASN A 87 5.73 21.85 -10.01
C ASN A 87 4.49 22.75 -10.12
N ASP A 88 3.43 22.28 -10.78
CA ASP A 88 2.17 23.02 -10.91
C ASP A 88 1.48 23.19 -9.55
N PHE A 89 1.51 22.14 -8.73
CA PHE A 89 1.02 22.21 -7.35
C PHE A 89 1.82 23.21 -6.50
N ASP A 90 3.14 23.24 -6.65
CA ASP A 90 4.01 24.14 -5.90
C ASP A 90 3.78 25.60 -6.31
N TRP A 91 3.65 25.87 -7.61
CA TRP A 91 3.27 27.19 -8.14
C TRP A 91 1.90 27.65 -7.68
N PHE A 92 0.91 26.75 -7.63
CA PHE A 92 -0.42 27.07 -7.10
C PHE A 92 -0.35 27.51 -5.63
N ASN A 93 0.41 26.79 -4.80
CA ASN A 93 0.59 27.16 -3.40
C ASN A 93 1.41 28.45 -3.24
N PHE A 94 2.43 28.66 -4.08
CA PHE A 94 3.18 29.92 -4.12
C PHE A 94 2.26 31.11 -4.38
N GLY A 95 1.38 31.02 -5.38
CA GLY A 95 0.43 32.08 -5.71
C GLY A 95 -0.53 32.43 -4.57
N ASN A 96 -0.91 31.45 -3.75
CA ASN A 96 -1.83 31.64 -2.62
C ASN A 96 -1.14 32.07 -1.33
N LEU A 97 0.07 31.56 -1.05
CA LEU A 97 0.78 31.78 0.21
C LEU A 97 1.84 32.90 0.13
N GLY A 98 2.27 33.26 -1.07
CA GLY A 98 3.22 34.33 -1.34
C GLY A 98 4.69 33.99 -1.10
N PHE A 99 5.03 32.71 -0.82
CA PHE A 99 6.42 32.27 -0.68
C PHE A 99 6.67 30.90 -1.30
N TRP A 100 7.84 30.75 -1.93
CA TRP A 100 8.19 29.56 -2.68
C TRP A 100 8.66 28.46 -1.73
N PHE A 101 8.05 27.29 -1.84
CA PHE A 101 8.41 26.11 -1.06
C PHE A 101 7.94 24.85 -1.82
N PRO A 102 8.67 23.71 -1.74
CA PRO A 102 8.25 22.46 -2.36
C PRO A 102 7.12 21.79 -1.57
N TRP A 103 5.92 22.39 -1.63
CA TRP A 103 4.71 21.95 -0.93
C TRP A 103 4.28 20.53 -1.32
N SER A 104 4.57 20.13 -2.55
CA SER A 104 4.31 18.81 -3.10
C SER A 104 5.05 17.72 -2.32
N VAL A 105 6.33 17.96 -2.04
CA VAL A 105 7.19 17.08 -1.23
C VAL A 105 6.74 17.07 0.23
N VAL A 106 6.28 18.21 0.76
CA VAL A 106 5.70 18.27 2.11
C VAL A 106 4.45 17.40 2.20
N LEU A 107 3.55 17.51 1.23
CA LEU A 107 2.33 16.71 1.18
C LEU A 107 2.66 15.21 1.07
N LEU A 108 3.64 14.85 0.25
CA LEU A 108 4.14 13.48 0.15
C LEU A 108 4.70 12.98 1.49
N ALA A 109 5.53 13.78 2.18
CA ALA A 109 6.11 13.41 3.46
C ALA A 109 5.03 13.21 4.54
N ILE A 110 4.02 14.08 4.59
CA ILE A 110 2.88 13.96 5.50
C ILE A 110 2.07 12.70 5.18
N ALA A 111 1.77 12.44 3.90
CA ALA A 111 1.06 11.25 3.46
C ALA A 111 1.81 9.97 3.84
N ALA A 112 3.13 9.94 3.59
CA ALA A 112 4.00 8.82 3.93
C ALA A 112 4.08 8.60 5.44
N ALA A 113 4.12 9.66 6.24
CA ALA A 113 4.12 9.57 7.70
C ALA A 113 2.81 8.95 8.23
N PHE A 114 1.65 9.41 7.75
CA PHE A 114 0.36 8.83 8.12
C PHE A 114 0.24 7.37 7.66
N PHE A 115 0.60 7.07 6.41
CA PHE A 115 0.59 5.70 5.90
C PHE A 115 1.49 4.77 6.72
N SER A 116 2.72 5.21 7.04
CA SER A 116 3.67 4.43 7.84
C SER A 116 3.12 4.16 9.24
N TYR A 117 2.53 5.17 9.89
CA TYR A 117 1.90 5.04 11.20
C TYR A 117 0.75 4.03 11.19
N ILE A 118 -0.16 4.14 10.22
CA ILE A 118 -1.30 3.23 10.08
C ILE A 118 -0.85 1.80 9.76
N THR A 119 0.15 1.65 8.89
CA THR A 119 0.75 0.35 8.54
C THR A 119 1.37 -0.31 9.75
N LEU A 120 2.13 0.44 10.56
CA LEU A 120 2.72 -0.06 11.80
C LEU A 120 1.64 -0.55 12.78
N LEU A 121 0.57 0.22 12.97
CA LEU A 121 -0.55 -0.20 13.83
C LEU A 121 -1.24 -1.47 13.32
N LEU A 122 -1.45 -1.58 12.00
CA LEU A 122 -2.06 -2.76 11.39
C LEU A 122 -1.16 -3.98 11.56
N LEU A 123 0.16 -3.83 11.34
CA LEU A 123 1.14 -4.90 11.56
C LEU A 123 1.15 -5.36 13.02
N LEU A 124 1.18 -4.42 13.98
CA LEU A 124 1.09 -4.73 15.41
C LEU A 124 -0.20 -5.50 15.73
N ALA A 125 -1.34 -5.12 15.15
CA ALA A 125 -2.60 -5.82 15.33
C ALA A 125 -2.54 -7.26 14.78
N VAL A 126 -2.00 -7.47 13.58
CA VAL A 126 -1.83 -8.80 12.99
C VAL A 126 -0.90 -9.67 13.85
N CYS A 127 0.23 -9.12 14.33
CA CYS A 127 1.13 -9.81 15.25
C CYS A 127 0.41 -10.20 16.56
N LEU A 128 -0.35 -9.29 17.17
CA LEU A 128 -1.10 -9.56 18.40
C LEU A 128 -2.19 -10.63 18.21
N LEU A 129 -2.87 -10.62 17.06
CA LEU A 129 -3.84 -11.64 16.69
C LEU A 129 -3.17 -13.00 16.47
N SER A 130 -1.99 -13.04 15.83
CA SER A 130 -1.20 -14.26 15.65
C SER A 130 -0.75 -14.87 16.98
N GLU A 131 -0.55 -14.03 17.99
CA GLU A 131 -0.24 -14.42 19.37
C GLU A 131 -1.49 -14.73 20.22
N GLY A 132 -2.68 -14.72 19.62
CA GLY A 132 -3.95 -15.00 20.30
C GLY A 132 -4.30 -13.99 21.40
N GLN A 133 -3.80 -12.76 21.32
CA GLN A 133 -4.17 -11.69 22.26
C GLN A 133 -5.47 -11.02 21.81
N LYS A 134 -6.31 -10.58 22.77
CA LYS A 134 -7.45 -9.72 22.45
C LYS A 134 -6.92 -8.33 22.06
N LEU A 135 -7.44 -7.77 20.96
CA LEU A 135 -7.06 -6.43 20.53
C LEU A 135 -7.65 -5.38 21.47
N TYR A 136 -6.80 -4.42 21.84
CA TYR A 136 -7.20 -3.22 22.59
C TYR A 136 -6.41 -2.03 22.04
N LEU A 137 -7.06 -1.22 21.21
CA LEU A 137 -6.45 -0.05 20.61
C LEU A 137 -6.56 1.13 21.58
N HIS A 138 -5.42 1.71 21.97
CA HIS A 138 -5.40 2.85 22.88
C HIS A 138 -6.18 4.04 22.29
N TRP A 139 -6.80 4.86 23.14
CA TRP A 139 -7.64 5.98 22.68
C TRP A 139 -6.84 7.01 21.86
N GLY A 140 -5.57 7.24 22.20
CA GLY A 140 -4.67 8.08 21.39
C GLY A 140 -4.49 7.56 19.96
N HIS A 141 -4.34 6.25 19.77
CA HIS A 141 -4.27 5.66 18.43
C HIS A 141 -5.60 5.72 17.70
N LYS A 142 -6.74 5.59 18.41
CA LYS A 142 -8.07 5.79 17.81
C LYS A 142 -8.21 7.21 17.23
N ILE A 143 -7.76 8.23 17.96
CA ILE A 143 -7.71 9.61 17.45
C ILE A 143 -6.77 9.70 16.26
N GLY A 144 -5.55 9.14 16.35
CA GLY A 144 -4.59 9.14 15.24
C GLY A 144 -5.15 8.50 13.96
N VAL A 145 -5.88 7.39 14.08
CA VAL A 145 -6.57 6.74 12.96
C VAL A 145 -7.64 7.64 12.37
N LEU A 146 -8.45 8.32 13.20
CA LEU A 146 -9.47 9.26 12.73
C LEU A 146 -8.87 10.48 12.03
N VAL A 147 -7.78 11.04 12.57
CA VAL A 147 -7.07 12.16 11.96
C VAL A 147 -6.49 11.76 10.60
N SER A 148 -5.83 10.60 10.52
CA SER A 148 -5.26 10.09 9.27
C SER A 148 -6.34 9.85 8.22
N LEU A 149 -7.49 9.31 8.65
CA LEU A 149 -8.65 9.08 7.79
C LEU A 149 -9.24 10.40 7.27
N ALA A 150 -9.50 11.35 8.17
CA ALA A 150 -10.05 12.66 7.82
C ALA A 150 -9.12 13.43 6.88
N PHE A 151 -7.81 13.40 7.14
CA PHE A 151 -6.80 13.98 6.27
C PHE A 151 -6.84 13.35 4.87
N SER A 152 -6.84 12.01 4.77
CA SER A 152 -6.85 11.32 3.48
C SER A 152 -8.11 11.63 2.68
N ILE A 153 -9.28 11.64 3.33
CA ILE A 153 -10.56 11.99 2.68
C ILE A 153 -10.56 13.45 2.21
N LEU A 154 -10.16 14.38 3.08
CA LEU A 154 -10.17 15.81 2.76
C LEU A 154 -9.16 16.13 1.65
N ALA A 155 -7.93 15.62 1.75
CA ALA A 155 -6.91 15.83 0.74
C ALA A 155 -7.34 15.25 -0.61
N THR A 156 -7.89 14.03 -0.63
CA THR A 156 -8.43 13.44 -1.85
C THR A 156 -9.58 14.26 -2.43
N ALA A 157 -10.49 14.77 -1.60
CA ALA A 157 -11.61 15.60 -2.05
C ALA A 157 -11.13 16.92 -2.66
N VAL A 158 -10.20 17.62 -2.00
CA VAL A 158 -9.62 18.87 -2.49
C VAL A 158 -8.87 18.66 -3.80
N LEU A 159 -8.03 17.63 -3.90
CA LEU A 159 -7.31 17.31 -5.13
C LEU A 159 -8.25 16.86 -6.25
N SER A 160 -9.35 16.18 -5.93
CA SER A 160 -10.35 15.79 -6.93
C SER A 160 -11.08 16.99 -7.51
N ASP A 161 -11.34 18.01 -6.70
CA ASP A 161 -12.01 19.24 -7.13
C ASP A 161 -11.08 20.10 -7.99
N LEU A 162 -9.82 20.26 -7.56
CA LEU A 162 -8.85 21.11 -8.23
C LEU A 162 -8.18 20.43 -9.45
N TRP A 163 -7.91 19.13 -9.38
CA TRP A 163 -7.15 18.34 -10.37
C TRP A 163 -7.90 17.06 -10.79
N SER A 164 -9.18 17.20 -11.14
CA SER A 164 -10.03 16.07 -11.56
C SER A 164 -9.47 15.24 -12.72
N LYS A 165 -8.65 15.83 -13.60
CA LYS A 165 -8.05 15.15 -14.75
C LYS A 165 -7.04 14.07 -14.33
N GLU A 166 -6.42 14.19 -13.16
CA GLU A 166 -5.38 13.25 -12.71
C GLU A 166 -5.91 11.89 -12.28
N TRP A 167 -7.22 11.75 -12.09
CA TRP A 167 -7.83 10.43 -11.93
C TRP A 167 -7.61 9.53 -13.16
N THR A 168 -7.47 10.10 -14.35
CA THR A 168 -7.16 9.33 -15.57
C THR A 168 -5.71 8.83 -15.56
N THR A 169 -4.77 9.66 -15.12
CA THR A 169 -3.37 9.31 -14.89
C THR A 169 -3.26 8.16 -13.89
N LEU A 170 -4.03 8.21 -12.80
CA LEU A 170 -4.08 7.14 -11.80
C LEU A 170 -4.56 5.80 -12.38
N LEU A 171 -5.64 5.81 -13.15
CA LEU A 171 -6.18 4.60 -13.78
C LEU A 171 -5.21 3.99 -14.78
N LEU A 172 -4.55 4.83 -15.59
CA LEU A 172 -3.51 4.38 -16.52
C LEU A 172 -2.32 3.78 -15.77
N SER A 173 -1.88 4.45 -14.69
CA SER A 173 -0.83 3.96 -13.82
C SER A 173 -1.18 2.58 -13.24
N PHE A 174 -2.41 2.38 -12.75
CA PHE A 174 -2.85 1.05 -12.28
C PHE A 174 -2.76 -0.04 -13.36
N GLN A 175 -3.06 0.26 -14.63
CA GLN A 175 -2.92 -0.72 -15.71
C GLN A 175 -1.44 -1.06 -15.98
N VAL A 176 -0.58 -0.06 -15.96
CA VAL A 176 0.87 -0.24 -16.14
C VAL A 176 1.47 -1.03 -14.98
N THR A 177 1.06 -0.73 -13.75
CA THR A 177 1.62 -1.35 -12.53
C THR A 177 0.88 -2.63 -12.10
N ALA A 178 -0.24 -2.97 -12.74
CA ALA A 178 -1.07 -4.14 -12.41
C ALA A 178 -0.29 -5.46 -12.24
N PRO A 179 0.70 -5.82 -13.09
CA PRO A 179 1.49 -7.04 -12.88
C PRO A 179 2.25 -7.04 -11.55
N TYR A 180 2.86 -5.91 -11.18
CA TYR A 180 3.60 -5.76 -9.94
C TYR A 180 2.68 -5.76 -8.72
N LEU A 181 1.54 -5.07 -8.82
CA LEU A 181 0.51 -5.07 -7.78
C LEU A 181 -0.08 -6.47 -7.56
N HIS A 182 -0.26 -7.26 -8.63
CA HIS A 182 -0.72 -8.64 -8.54
C HIS A 182 0.30 -9.53 -7.80
N VAL A 183 1.59 -9.47 -8.17
CA VAL A 183 2.64 -10.22 -7.47
C VAL A 183 2.71 -9.82 -5.99
N GLY A 184 2.65 -8.52 -5.70
CA GLY A 184 2.60 -8.00 -4.33
C GLY A 184 1.37 -8.50 -3.55
N GLY A 185 0.19 -8.52 -4.19
CA GLY A 185 -1.04 -9.03 -3.60
C GLY A 185 -0.98 -10.52 -3.25
N VAL A 186 -0.43 -11.35 -4.15
CA VAL A 186 -0.22 -12.79 -3.90
C VAL A 186 0.79 -13.01 -2.76
N LEU A 187 1.88 -12.25 -2.74
CA LEU A 187 2.85 -12.29 -1.64
C LEU A 187 2.20 -11.94 -0.30
N LEU A 188 1.40 -10.87 -0.26
CA LEU A 188 0.68 -10.45 0.94
C LEU A 188 -0.29 -11.54 1.43
N MET A 189 -1.09 -12.12 0.53
CA MET A 189 -2.01 -13.21 0.88
C MET A 189 -1.30 -14.46 1.38
N THR A 190 -0.10 -14.72 0.88
CA THR A 190 0.76 -15.80 1.34
C THR A 190 1.23 -15.52 2.78
N LEU A 191 1.70 -14.31 3.07
CA LEU A 191 2.12 -13.91 4.42
C LEU A 191 0.95 -13.93 5.43
N LEU A 192 -0.25 -13.53 5.00
CA LEU A 192 -1.46 -13.53 5.84
C LEU A 192 -2.05 -14.93 6.07
N SER A 193 -1.65 -15.94 5.30
CA SER A 193 -2.19 -17.30 5.40
C SER A 193 -2.04 -17.89 6.82
N TRP A 194 -0.88 -17.67 7.45
CA TRP A 194 -0.57 -18.20 8.78
C TRP A 194 -1.39 -17.53 9.90
N PRO A 195 -1.42 -16.18 10.03
CA PRO A 195 -2.32 -15.50 10.96
C PRO A 195 -3.80 -15.91 10.78
N ILE A 196 -4.26 -16.03 9.55
CA ILE A 196 -5.65 -16.41 9.23
C ILE A 196 -5.93 -17.86 9.65
N ALA A 197 -5.01 -18.78 9.38
CA ALA A 197 -5.14 -20.18 9.81
C ALA A 197 -5.21 -20.29 11.34
N LEU A 198 -4.32 -19.60 12.07
CA LEU A 198 -4.35 -19.55 13.53
C LEU A 198 -5.69 -19.03 14.06
N HIS A 199 -6.18 -17.95 13.46
CA HIS A 199 -7.46 -17.35 13.83
C HIS A 199 -8.64 -18.28 13.54
N PHE A 200 -8.61 -19.00 12.41
CA PHE A 200 -9.61 -20.01 12.05
C PHE A 200 -9.71 -21.14 13.09
N PHE A 201 -8.56 -21.62 13.59
CA PHE A 201 -8.53 -22.65 14.63
C PHE A 201 -9.07 -22.14 15.98
N HIS A 202 -8.82 -20.87 16.33
CA HIS A 202 -9.28 -20.29 17.59
C HIS A 202 -10.77 -19.95 17.65
N ILE A 203 -11.39 -19.57 16.53
CA ILE A 203 -12.85 -19.35 16.47
C ILE A 203 -13.57 -20.67 16.65
N ASN A 204 -14.57 -20.75 17.54
CA ASN A 204 -15.39 -21.97 17.68
C ASN A 204 -16.75 -21.89 16.94
N ARG A 205 -17.16 -20.68 16.52
CA ARG A 205 -18.42 -20.44 15.80
C ARG A 205 -18.29 -20.82 14.32
N LYS A 206 -19.07 -21.83 13.88
CA LYS A 206 -19.07 -22.32 12.48
C LYS A 206 -19.24 -21.19 11.44
N VAL A 207 -20.17 -20.26 11.70
CA VAL A 207 -20.42 -19.12 10.80
C VAL A 207 -19.19 -18.21 10.67
N GLY A 208 -18.53 -17.89 11.78
CA GLY A 208 -17.32 -17.05 11.75
C GLY A 208 -16.16 -17.72 11.01
N ARG A 209 -15.95 -19.02 11.22
CA ARG A 209 -14.97 -19.81 10.46
C ARG A 209 -15.26 -19.79 8.96
N ALA A 210 -16.51 -20.03 8.58
CA ALA A 210 -16.92 -20.02 7.18
C ALA A 210 -16.76 -18.65 6.52
N LEU A 211 -17.09 -17.56 7.23
CA LEU A 211 -16.93 -16.19 6.74
C LEU A 211 -15.46 -15.83 6.48
N ILE A 212 -14.57 -16.13 7.44
CA ILE A 212 -13.15 -15.77 7.32
C ILE A 212 -12.47 -16.60 6.24
N MET A 213 -12.74 -17.91 6.21
CA MET A 213 -12.20 -18.78 5.16
C MET A 213 -12.77 -18.39 3.78
N GLY A 214 -14.07 -18.11 3.70
CA GLY A 214 -14.73 -17.67 2.48
C GLY A 214 -14.17 -16.36 1.95
N LEU A 215 -13.94 -15.37 2.81
CA LEU A 215 -13.32 -14.10 2.44
C LEU A 215 -11.89 -14.30 1.94
N TYR A 216 -11.08 -15.09 2.65
CA TYR A 216 -9.70 -15.38 2.24
C TYR A 216 -9.65 -16.04 0.86
N LEU A 217 -10.46 -17.08 0.64
CA LEU A 217 -10.56 -17.78 -0.63
C LEU A 217 -11.10 -16.88 -1.74
N ALA A 218 -12.10 -16.04 -1.46
CA ALA A 218 -12.66 -15.11 -2.44
C ALA A 218 -11.60 -14.12 -2.93
N VAL A 219 -10.82 -13.53 -2.02
CA VAL A 219 -9.72 -12.61 -2.37
C VAL A 219 -8.63 -13.34 -3.14
N LEU A 220 -8.25 -14.55 -2.71
CA LEU A 220 -7.23 -15.35 -3.39
C LEU A 220 -7.67 -15.74 -4.81
N CYS A 221 -8.91 -16.20 -4.97
CA CYS A 221 -9.49 -16.50 -6.28
C CYS A 221 -9.53 -15.25 -7.16
N ALA A 222 -9.98 -14.11 -6.63
CA ALA A 222 -9.99 -12.86 -7.37
C ALA A 222 -8.58 -12.50 -7.86
N LEU A 223 -7.57 -12.53 -6.99
CA LEU A 223 -6.18 -12.27 -7.36
C LEU A 223 -5.71 -13.22 -8.46
N TYR A 224 -5.94 -14.52 -8.35
CA TYR A 224 -5.52 -15.46 -9.40
C TYR A 224 -6.28 -15.31 -10.73
N LEU A 225 -7.44 -14.66 -10.73
CA LEU A 225 -8.16 -14.32 -11.96
C LEU A 225 -7.74 -12.96 -12.54
N VAL A 226 -7.14 -12.06 -11.75
CA VAL A 226 -6.67 -10.73 -12.21
C VAL A 226 -5.80 -10.82 -13.46
N PRO A 227 -4.81 -11.73 -13.59
CA PRO A 227 -3.97 -11.83 -14.78
C PRO A 227 -4.73 -12.00 -16.10
N LEU A 228 -5.94 -12.55 -16.07
CA LEU A 228 -6.78 -12.69 -17.28
C LEU A 228 -7.32 -11.35 -17.79
N GLY A 229 -7.36 -10.32 -16.93
CA GLY A 229 -7.86 -8.98 -17.26
C GLY A 229 -6.78 -7.90 -17.29
N ILE A 230 -5.50 -8.24 -17.07
CA ILE A 230 -4.41 -7.26 -17.18
C ILE A 230 -4.15 -7.01 -18.67
N TYR A 231 -4.46 -5.80 -19.12
CA TYR A 231 -4.04 -5.27 -20.40
C TYR A 231 -2.93 -4.24 -20.18
N SER A 232 -1.76 -4.45 -20.76
CA SER A 232 -0.67 -3.49 -20.68
C SER A 232 -0.76 -2.50 -21.84
N PRO A 233 -1.00 -1.20 -21.59
CA PRO A 233 -1.04 -0.21 -22.66
C PRO A 233 0.31 -0.03 -23.37
N CYS A 234 1.40 -0.49 -22.76
CA CYS A 234 2.75 -0.44 -23.31
C CYS A 234 3.05 -1.58 -24.30
N LEU A 235 2.27 -2.67 -24.26
CA LEU A 235 2.44 -3.82 -25.15
C LEU A 235 1.37 -3.74 -26.25
N LYS A 236 1.78 -3.29 -27.43
CA LYS A 236 0.94 -3.38 -28.62
C LYS A 236 1.07 -4.77 -29.25
N GLU A 237 -0.03 -5.31 -29.74
CA GLU A 237 -0.04 -6.57 -30.48
C GLU A 237 0.82 -6.46 -31.74
N GLU A 238 1.53 -7.54 -32.05
CA GLU A 238 2.40 -7.59 -33.23
C GLU A 238 1.57 -7.36 -34.50
N GLY A 239 2.00 -6.42 -35.34
CA GLY A 239 1.27 -6.02 -36.55
C GLY A 239 0.14 -5.01 -36.35
N THR A 240 -0.15 -4.56 -35.12
CA THR A 240 -1.09 -3.43 -34.87
C THR A 240 -0.46 -2.06 -35.05
N LEU A 241 0.87 -2.01 -35.10
CA LEU A 241 1.60 -0.82 -35.51
C LEU A 241 1.44 -0.65 -37.03
N GLY A 242 1.20 0.58 -37.46
CA GLY A 242 1.32 0.93 -38.88
C GLY A 242 2.73 0.63 -39.39
N PRO A 243 2.93 0.62 -40.73
CA PRO A 243 4.27 0.46 -41.29
C PRO A 243 5.21 1.49 -40.69
N ALA A 244 6.46 1.08 -40.40
CA ALA A 244 7.48 2.00 -39.94
C ALA A 244 7.60 3.17 -40.95
N PRO A 245 7.67 4.42 -40.48
CA PRO A 245 7.77 5.57 -41.38
C PRO A 245 9.00 5.42 -42.28
N ALA A 246 8.78 5.48 -43.60
CA ALA A 246 9.83 5.24 -44.59
C ALA A 246 10.91 6.33 -44.59
N LEU A 247 10.53 7.55 -44.20
CA LEU A 247 11.41 8.70 -44.10
C LEU A 247 11.11 9.46 -42.81
N ILE A 248 12.12 9.54 -41.94
CA ILE A 248 12.08 10.32 -40.71
C ILE A 248 12.97 11.55 -40.90
N GLY A 249 12.43 12.74 -40.71
CA GLY A 249 13.20 13.98 -40.69
C GLY A 249 13.99 14.11 -39.41
N HIS A 250 15.24 13.64 -39.41
CA HIS A 250 16.17 13.77 -38.28
C HIS A 250 16.53 15.24 -38.05
N ARG A 251 16.09 15.81 -36.93
CA ARG A 251 16.09 17.26 -36.64
C ARG A 251 15.37 18.10 -37.71
N GLY A 252 14.38 17.49 -38.38
CA GLY A 252 13.69 18.03 -39.56
C GLY A 252 14.43 17.76 -40.88
N ALA A 253 14.62 18.78 -41.71
CA ALA A 253 15.33 18.75 -42.99
C ALA A 253 16.54 19.75 -42.97
N PRO A 254 17.64 19.41 -42.27
CA PRO A 254 18.74 20.32 -41.99
C PRO A 254 19.49 20.85 -43.22
N MET A 255 19.32 20.19 -44.38
CA MET A 255 19.89 20.64 -45.65
C MET A 255 19.06 21.76 -46.33
N LEU A 256 17.82 21.98 -45.89
CA LEU A 256 16.90 22.96 -46.47
C LEU A 256 16.58 24.12 -45.51
N ALA A 257 16.64 23.87 -44.20
CA ALA A 257 16.41 24.87 -43.16
C ALA A 257 17.21 24.50 -41.88
N PRO A 258 17.43 25.44 -40.95
CA PRO A 258 18.20 25.19 -39.73
C PRO A 258 17.62 24.06 -38.86
N GLU A 259 18.47 23.14 -38.39
CA GLU A 259 18.06 21.97 -37.59
C GLU A 259 17.27 22.31 -36.32
N ASN A 260 16.40 21.39 -35.86
CA ASN A 260 15.57 21.54 -34.65
C ASN A 260 14.73 22.83 -34.62
N THR A 261 14.28 23.30 -35.78
CA THR A 261 13.38 24.46 -35.92
C THR A 261 12.05 24.07 -36.57
N LEU A 262 11.00 24.84 -36.29
CA LEU A 262 9.69 24.69 -36.94
C LEU A 262 9.81 24.66 -38.47
N MET A 263 10.62 25.57 -39.03
CA MET A 263 10.86 25.64 -40.48
C MET A 263 11.49 24.35 -41.04
N SER A 264 12.42 23.74 -40.32
CA SER A 264 13.06 22.47 -40.71
C SER A 264 12.09 21.30 -40.65
N PHE A 265 11.18 21.28 -39.68
CA PHE A 265 10.11 20.28 -39.62
C PHE A 265 9.10 20.45 -40.74
N GLU A 266 8.69 21.69 -41.05
CA GLU A 266 7.82 21.99 -42.19
C GLU A 266 8.46 21.50 -43.51
N LYS A 267 9.77 21.77 -43.70
CA LYS A 267 10.50 21.28 -44.88
C LYS A 267 10.59 19.76 -44.95
N ALA A 268 10.75 19.08 -43.82
CA ALA A 268 10.72 17.62 -43.78
C ALA A 268 9.35 17.05 -44.19
N VAL A 269 8.25 17.67 -43.73
CA VAL A 269 6.89 17.29 -44.10
C VAL A 269 6.61 17.58 -45.58
N GLU A 270 7.00 18.76 -46.08
CA GLU A 270 6.90 19.12 -47.51
C GLU A 270 7.68 18.14 -48.41
N ALA A 271 8.82 17.63 -47.93
CA ALA A 271 9.63 16.63 -48.62
C ALA A 271 9.08 15.19 -48.51
N GLY A 272 7.90 14.99 -47.90
CA GLY A 272 7.26 13.68 -47.77
C GLY A 272 7.72 12.87 -46.55
N GLY A 273 8.30 13.51 -45.53
CA GLY A 273 8.63 12.89 -44.26
C GLY A 273 7.37 12.34 -43.56
N GLN A 274 7.44 11.09 -43.12
CA GLN A 274 6.37 10.38 -42.43
C GLN A 274 6.56 10.33 -40.90
N GLY A 275 7.74 10.73 -40.44
CA GLY A 275 8.07 10.92 -39.04
C GLY A 275 9.00 12.12 -38.87
N LEU A 276 9.00 12.70 -37.68
CA LEU A 276 9.91 13.77 -37.28
C LEU A 276 10.64 13.32 -36.04
N GLU A 277 11.94 13.59 -36.01
CA GLU A 277 12.78 13.42 -34.84
C GLU A 277 13.32 14.79 -34.44
N THR A 278 13.42 15.04 -33.14
CA THR A 278 13.93 16.29 -32.59
C THR A 278 14.67 16.01 -31.30
N ASP A 279 15.74 16.77 -31.07
CA ASP A 279 16.40 16.77 -29.77
C ASP A 279 15.71 17.76 -28.84
N VAL A 280 15.42 17.34 -27.62
CA VAL A 280 14.88 18.21 -26.57
C VAL A 280 15.88 18.29 -25.43
N THR A 281 16.28 19.51 -25.08
CA THR A 281 17.14 19.79 -23.92
C THR A 281 16.41 20.75 -22.98
N ILE A 282 16.51 20.48 -21.68
CA ILE A 282 16.00 21.38 -20.64
C ILE A 282 17.06 22.47 -20.42
N ARG A 283 16.67 23.74 -20.46
CA ARG A 283 17.53 24.88 -20.16
C ARG A 283 17.16 25.43 -18.78
N ASP A 284 18.15 25.72 -17.95
CA ASP A 284 17.93 26.46 -16.70
C ASP A 284 17.49 27.90 -17.05
N GLU A 285 16.34 28.33 -16.53
CA GLU A 285 15.84 29.71 -16.64
C GLU A 285 16.59 30.68 -15.72
#